data_AF-A0A9D7VRM4-F1
#
_entry.id   AF-A0A9D7VRM4-F1
#
_cell.length_a   1.000
_cell.length_b   1.000
_cell.length_c   1.000
_cell.angle_alpha   90.00
_cell.angle_beta   90.00
_cell.angle_gamma   90.00
#
_symmetry.space_group_name_H-M   'P 1'
#
loop_
_entity.id
_entity.type
_entity.pdbx_description
1 polymer ?
#
loop_
_entity_poly.entity_id
_entity_poly.type
_entity_poly.pdbx_seq_one_letter_code
_entity_poly.pdbx_strand_id
1 'polypeptide(L)'
;MTQRPVSPMRVNGFWEFCVEREVSAMLGVVLERRPATSRWVDWVWAVPEVVADAPETHGWREIARDGETVRYLSAPHALMLHHKMVEAYDSNIETGAPCVWALLEASDSGAEPGWRVFGLTADPYEAEGFLERPDSLVERVPMPPATVAWMARFLTAIPEAPAFRKRRRTKAVEERQIFGKAPIFNPDGRSEEDGS
;
A
#
# COMPACT_ATOMS: atom_id res chain seq x y z
N MET A 1 9.78 -6.91 22.09
CA MET A 1 8.77 -7.98 22.11
C MET A 1 9.19 -9.06 21.12
N THR A 2 9.50 -10.27 21.61
CA THR A 2 10.00 -11.37 20.77
C THR A 2 8.81 -12.02 20.04
N GLN A 3 8.67 -11.79 18.73
CA GLN A 3 7.72 -12.55 17.92
C GLN A 3 8.17 -14.02 17.85
N ARG A 4 7.25 -14.93 18.21
CA ARG A 4 7.45 -16.38 18.12
C ARG A 4 7.30 -16.82 16.66
N PRO A 5 8.16 -17.71 16.13
CA PRO A 5 7.93 -18.29 14.80
C PRO A 5 6.67 -19.16 14.82
N VAL A 6 5.72 -18.85 13.95
CA VAL A 6 4.52 -19.67 13.70
C VAL A 6 4.96 -20.96 13.02
N SER A 7 4.80 -22.10 13.70
CA SER A 7 5.05 -23.42 13.11
C SER A 7 4.00 -23.73 12.05
N PRO A 8 4.38 -24.38 10.93
CA PRO A 8 3.41 -24.78 9.91
C PRO A 8 2.40 -25.76 10.50
N MET A 9 1.10 -25.43 10.39
CA MET A 9 0.01 -26.28 10.86
C MET A 9 -0.51 -27.12 9.70
N ARG A 10 -0.57 -28.44 9.90
CA ARG A 10 -0.97 -29.42 8.88
C ARG A 10 -2.50 -29.52 8.87
N VAL A 11 -3.17 -29.06 7.81
CA VAL A 11 -4.61 -29.30 7.59
C VAL A 11 -4.82 -29.90 6.20
N ASN A 12 -5.41 -31.10 6.14
CA ASN A 12 -5.92 -31.76 4.92
C ASN A 12 -4.99 -31.87 3.71
N GLY A 13 -3.69 -32.13 3.89
CA GLY A 13 -2.79 -32.51 2.79
C GLY A 13 -2.51 -31.43 1.75
N PHE A 14 -3.01 -30.21 1.96
CA PHE A 14 -2.64 -29.01 1.23
C PHE A 14 -1.71 -28.20 2.13
N TRP A 15 -0.58 -27.76 1.58
CA TRP A 15 0.28 -26.79 2.25
C TRP A 15 -0.44 -25.44 2.24
N GLU A 16 -1.25 -25.14 3.24
CA GLU A 16 -1.67 -23.76 3.50
C GLU A 16 -0.44 -23.01 4.04
N PHE A 17 0.27 -22.33 3.14
CA PHE A 17 1.23 -21.31 3.52
C PHE A 17 0.44 -20.14 4.12
N CYS A 18 0.24 -20.15 5.44
CA CYS A 18 -0.27 -19.00 6.18
C CYS A 18 0.85 -17.94 6.27
N VAL A 19 1.00 -17.18 5.20
CA VAL A 19 1.78 -15.94 5.25
C VAL A 19 1.00 -14.93 6.07
N GLU A 20 1.72 -14.16 6.88
CA GLU A 20 1.13 -13.05 7.61
C GLU A 20 0.53 -12.06 6.61
N ARG A 21 -0.76 -11.72 6.75
CA ARG A 21 -1.45 -10.89 5.75
C ARG A 21 -0.87 -9.48 5.70
N GLU A 22 -0.41 -9.00 6.85
CA GLU A 22 0.11 -7.67 7.10
C GLU A 22 1.25 -7.72 8.10
N VAL A 23 2.29 -6.92 7.88
CA VAL A 23 3.37 -6.69 8.84
C VAL A 23 3.57 -5.19 9.04
N SER A 24 4.04 -4.79 10.21
CA SER A 24 4.40 -3.39 10.47
C SER A 24 5.79 -3.26 11.07
N ALA A 25 6.44 -2.15 10.72
CA ALA A 25 7.68 -1.67 11.34
C ALA A 25 7.46 -0.26 11.88
N MET A 26 8.11 0.06 13.00
CA MET A 26 8.03 1.37 13.63
C MET A 26 9.26 2.20 13.26
N LEU A 27 9.03 3.39 12.71
CA LEU A 27 10.08 4.29 12.25
C LEU A 27 9.93 5.67 12.91
N GLY A 28 11.04 6.36 13.12
CA GLY A 28 11.07 7.79 13.37
C GLY A 28 11.16 8.56 12.06
N VAL A 29 10.60 9.76 12.04
CA VAL A 29 10.67 10.71 10.93
C VAL A 29 11.49 11.91 11.40
N VAL A 30 12.51 12.27 10.64
CA VAL A 30 13.29 13.49 10.85
C VAL A 30 12.76 14.58 9.93
N LEU A 31 12.28 15.68 10.50
CA LEU A 31 11.86 16.87 9.77
C LEU A 31 12.93 17.96 9.92
N GLU A 32 13.38 18.51 8.81
CA GLU A 32 14.36 19.59 8.76
C GLU A 32 13.68 20.90 8.32
N ARG A 33 13.93 21.96 9.08
CA ARG A 33 13.64 23.35 8.69
C ARG A 33 14.95 24.05 8.37
N ARG A 34 15.05 24.69 7.21
CA ARG A 34 16.21 25.51 6.83
C ARG A 34 15.78 26.84 6.21
N PRO A 35 16.59 27.91 6.31
CA PRO A 35 16.31 29.17 5.62
C PRO A 35 16.15 28.95 4.13
N ALA A 36 15.13 29.58 3.55
CA ALA A 36 14.97 29.59 2.11
C ALA A 36 15.99 30.53 1.46
N THR A 37 16.42 30.20 0.25
CA THR A 37 17.27 31.09 -0.57
C THR A 37 16.44 32.11 -1.37
N SER A 38 15.12 32.00 -1.35
CA SER A 38 14.19 32.85 -2.09
C SER A 38 13.66 33.99 -1.21
N ARG A 39 13.21 35.09 -1.82
CA ARG A 39 12.58 36.22 -1.12
C ARG A 39 11.10 36.04 -0.76
N TRP A 40 10.50 34.92 -1.14
CA TRP A 40 9.04 34.73 -1.12
C TRP A 40 8.55 33.89 0.06
N VAL A 41 9.45 33.08 0.62
CA VAL A 41 9.18 32.19 1.74
C VAL A 41 10.42 32.26 2.62
N ASP A 42 10.24 32.28 3.94
CA ASP A 42 11.38 32.35 4.88
C ASP A 42 12.04 30.99 5.11
N TRP A 43 11.25 29.90 5.05
CA TRP A 43 11.67 28.56 5.43
C TRP A 43 11.34 27.51 4.37
N VAL A 44 12.25 26.54 4.22
CA VAL A 44 12.01 25.30 3.48
C VAL A 44 11.97 24.15 4.46
N TRP A 45 10.98 23.27 4.30
CA TRP A 45 10.82 22.04 5.06
C TRP A 45 11.16 20.84 4.19
N ALA A 46 11.84 19.85 4.76
CA ALA A 46 12.19 18.60 4.10
C ALA A 46 12.25 17.45 5.11
N VAL A 47 12.07 16.21 4.65
CA VAL A 47 12.25 15.01 5.46
C VAL A 47 13.54 14.29 5.01
N PRO A 48 14.71 14.64 5.57
CA PRO A 48 15.97 14.06 5.09
C PRO A 48 16.15 12.59 5.45
N GLU A 49 15.49 12.10 6.51
CA GLU A 49 15.78 10.79 7.08
C GLU A 49 14.56 10.17 7.77
N VAL A 50 14.47 8.84 7.68
CA VAL A 50 13.65 8.01 8.54
C VAL A 50 14.58 7.10 9.34
N VAL A 51 14.25 6.87 10.62
CA VAL A 51 15.14 6.17 11.57
C VAL A 51 14.45 4.89 12.05
N ALA A 52 15.08 3.73 11.85
CA ALA A 52 14.57 2.48 12.40
C ALA A 52 14.73 2.45 13.93
N ASP A 53 13.72 1.90 14.63
CA ASP A 53 13.73 1.74 16.09
C ASP A 53 14.03 3.04 16.86
N ALA A 54 13.57 4.17 16.34
CA ALA A 54 13.75 5.47 16.97
C ALA A 54 13.07 5.51 18.35
N PRO A 55 13.67 6.18 19.35
CA PRO A 55 13.06 6.31 20.67
C PRO A 55 11.77 7.12 20.59
N GLU A 56 10.76 6.70 21.36
CA GLU A 56 9.46 7.37 21.38
C GLU A 56 9.60 8.87 21.70
N THR A 57 8.81 9.65 20.97
CA THR A 57 8.69 11.10 21.11
C THR A 57 7.21 11.43 21.28
N HIS A 58 6.86 12.15 22.34
CA HIS A 58 5.49 12.65 22.53
C HIS A 58 5.28 13.92 21.69
N GLY A 59 5.35 13.79 20.36
CA GLY A 59 5.41 14.89 19.41
C GLY A 59 6.84 15.20 18.96
N TRP A 60 7.01 16.29 18.22
CA TRP A 60 8.32 16.68 17.69
C TRP A 60 9.32 17.03 18.79
N ARG A 61 10.50 16.45 18.69
CA ARG A 61 11.64 16.74 19.56
C ARG A 61 12.79 17.30 18.71
N GLU A 62 13.29 18.48 19.03
CA GLU A 62 14.52 18.98 18.42
C GLU A 62 15.70 18.03 18.74
N ILE A 63 16.40 17.57 17.71
CA ILE A 63 17.54 16.64 17.83
C ILE A 63 18.87 17.25 17.36
N ALA A 64 18.82 18.31 16.54
CA ALA A 64 20.00 19.02 16.10
C ALA A 64 19.64 20.45 15.67
N ARG A 65 20.59 21.36 15.85
CA ARG A 65 20.52 22.75 15.39
C ARG A 65 21.88 23.21 14.89
N ASP A 66 21.91 23.76 13.68
CA ASP A 66 23.08 24.40 13.08
C ASP A 66 22.66 25.76 12.51
N GLY A 67 23.02 26.82 13.25
CA GLY A 67 22.51 28.16 12.98
C GLY A 67 20.98 28.21 12.97
N GLU A 68 20.41 28.56 11.82
CA GLU A 68 18.97 28.62 11.60
C GLU A 68 18.35 27.31 11.08
N THR A 69 19.20 26.32 10.77
CA THR A 69 18.75 24.98 10.38
C THR A 69 18.44 24.16 11.63
N VAL A 70 17.26 23.55 11.69
CA VAL A 70 16.80 22.76 12.85
C VAL A 70 16.25 21.43 12.37
N ARG A 71 16.62 20.34 13.06
CA ARG A 71 16.07 19.01 12.85
C ARG A 71 15.23 18.58 14.03
N TYR A 72 14.05 18.05 13.73
CA TYR A 72 13.10 17.51 14.69
C TYR A 72 12.89 16.02 14.41
N LEU A 73 12.80 15.21 15.46
CA LEU A 73 12.42 13.80 15.39
C LEU A 73 11.00 13.63 15.91
N SER A 74 10.18 12.88 15.17
CA SER A 74 8.89 12.37 15.64
C SER A 74 8.84 10.85 15.44
N ALA A 75 8.53 10.10 16.49
CA ALA A 75 8.50 8.64 16.52
C ALA A 75 7.59 8.12 17.65
N PRO A 76 7.03 6.90 17.54
CA PRO A 76 7.08 6.02 16.38
C PRO A 76 5.94 6.29 15.38
N HIS A 77 6.21 6.01 14.10
CA HIS A 77 5.25 5.99 13.00
C HIS A 77 5.26 4.62 12.32
N ALA A 78 4.09 4.06 12.06
CA ALA A 78 3.97 2.75 11.46
C ALA A 78 4.17 2.81 9.94
N LEU A 79 5.07 1.97 9.44
CA LEU A 79 5.11 1.55 8.04
C LEU A 79 4.46 0.18 7.94
N MET A 80 3.35 0.08 7.20
CA MET A 80 2.60 -1.17 7.04
C MET A 80 2.82 -1.76 5.65
N LEU A 81 3.00 -3.08 5.59
CA LEU A 81 3.03 -3.83 4.33
C LEU A 81 1.89 -4.85 4.31
N HIS A 82 1.25 -5.01 3.15
CA HIS A 82 0.16 -5.95 2.94
C HIS A 82 0.50 -6.91 1.80
N HIS A 83 0.27 -8.22 1.99
CA HIS A 83 0.67 -9.28 1.06
C HIS A 83 0.08 -9.17 -0.37
N LYS A 84 -0.96 -8.36 -0.57
CA LYS A 84 -1.56 -8.12 -1.90
C LYS A 84 -0.91 -6.97 -2.68
N MET A 85 -0.03 -6.21 -2.05
CA MET A 85 0.57 -4.99 -2.64
C MET A 85 1.96 -5.26 -3.21
N VAL A 86 2.31 -6.52 -3.49
CA VAL A 86 3.65 -6.94 -3.96
C VAL A 86 4.09 -6.15 -5.20
N GLU A 87 3.19 -5.95 -6.17
CA GLU A 87 3.49 -5.19 -7.40
C GLU A 87 3.91 -3.73 -7.11
N ALA A 88 3.31 -3.10 -6.11
CA ALA A 88 3.67 -1.75 -5.69
C ALA A 88 5.06 -1.73 -5.02
N TYR A 89 5.37 -2.74 -4.20
CA TYR A 89 6.66 -2.87 -3.55
C TYR A 89 7.79 -3.19 -4.53
N ASP A 90 7.52 -4.03 -5.54
CA ASP A 90 8.45 -4.30 -6.64
C ASP A 90 8.78 -3.01 -7.40
N SER A 91 7.76 -2.20 -7.73
CA SER A 91 7.94 -0.90 -8.38
C SER A 91 8.83 0.06 -7.58
N ASN A 92 8.75 0.03 -6.24
CA ASN A 92 9.64 0.79 -5.36
C ASN A 92 11.08 0.26 -5.41
N ILE A 93 11.27 -1.06 -5.36
CA ILE A 93 12.60 -1.70 -5.39
C ILE A 93 13.29 -1.51 -6.75
N GLU A 94 12.56 -1.60 -7.85
CA GLU A 94 13.06 -1.46 -9.23
C GLU A 94 13.67 -0.07 -9.52
N THR A 95 13.36 0.94 -8.70
CA THR A 95 14.00 2.26 -8.77
C THR A 95 15.51 2.22 -8.46
N GLY A 96 16.03 1.10 -7.93
CA GLY A 96 17.43 0.91 -7.55
C GLY A 96 17.81 1.55 -6.21
N ALA A 97 16.91 2.33 -5.61
CA ALA A 97 17.08 2.95 -4.30
C ALA A 97 15.75 2.89 -3.51
N PRO A 98 15.47 1.78 -2.80
CA PRO A 98 14.23 1.61 -2.05
C PRO A 98 13.99 2.74 -1.06
N CYS A 99 12.76 3.22 -1.00
CA CYS A 99 12.40 4.41 -0.23
C CYS A 99 11.08 4.25 0.52
N VAL A 100 10.93 5.01 1.58
CA VAL A 100 9.65 5.27 2.25
C VAL A 100 9.20 6.66 1.87
N TRP A 101 7.93 6.81 1.55
CA TRP A 101 7.30 8.12 1.46
C TRP A 101 6.80 8.54 2.82
N ALA A 102 7.35 9.66 3.31
CA ALA A 102 6.85 10.32 4.50
C ALA A 102 5.75 11.30 4.10
N LEU A 103 4.53 11.04 4.57
CA LEU A 103 3.36 11.85 4.28
C LEU A 103 3.10 12.73 5.49
N LEU A 104 3.30 14.04 5.33
CA LEU A 104 3.05 15.04 6.36
C LEU A 104 1.91 15.96 5.91
N GLU A 105 1.18 16.50 6.88
CA GLU A 105 0.16 17.53 6.66
C GLU A 105 0.37 18.70 7.62
N ALA A 106 -0.03 19.90 7.21
CA ALA A 106 0.00 21.07 8.08
C ALA A 106 -0.89 20.84 9.32
N SER A 107 -0.45 21.32 10.48
CA SER A 107 -1.18 21.19 11.74
C SER A 107 -1.67 22.55 12.24
N ASP A 108 -2.97 22.66 12.49
CA ASP A 108 -3.60 23.86 13.08
C ASP A 108 -3.42 23.98 14.61
N SER A 109 -2.60 23.11 15.22
CA SER A 109 -2.40 23.08 16.67
C SER A 109 -1.62 24.28 17.23
N GLY A 110 -0.98 25.07 16.36
CA GLY A 110 -0.08 26.16 16.75
C GLY A 110 1.24 25.69 17.36
N ALA A 111 1.51 24.38 17.38
CA ALA A 111 2.80 23.84 17.81
C ALA A 111 3.87 24.01 16.70
N GLU A 112 5.12 24.23 17.11
CA GLU A 112 6.27 24.23 16.19
C GLU A 112 7.04 22.89 16.34
N PRO A 113 7.36 22.20 15.23
CA PRO A 113 7.01 22.50 13.85
C PRO A 113 5.51 22.28 13.57
N GLY A 114 4.91 23.15 12.75
CA GLY A 114 3.50 23.13 12.34
C GLY A 114 3.11 22.01 11.38
N TRP A 115 3.75 20.85 11.50
CA TRP A 115 3.54 19.68 10.66
C TRP A 115 3.11 18.48 11.52
N ARG A 116 2.31 17.59 10.96
CA ARG A 116 1.97 16.30 11.56
C ARG A 116 2.33 15.20 10.57
N VAL A 117 2.97 14.14 11.03
CA VAL A 117 3.13 12.93 10.21
C VAL A 117 1.75 12.28 10.08
N PHE A 118 1.23 12.24 8.86
CA PHE A 118 -0.01 11.56 8.50
C PHE A 118 0.22 10.05 8.43
N GLY A 119 1.30 9.62 7.78
CA GLY A 119 1.64 8.21 7.62
C GLY A 119 2.94 7.98 6.87
N LEU A 120 3.37 6.72 6.86
CA LEU A 120 4.51 6.24 6.08
C LEU A 120 4.05 5.15 5.12
N THR A 121 4.47 5.21 3.86
CA THR A 121 4.16 4.19 2.87
C THR A 121 5.38 3.74 2.08
N ALA A 122 5.37 2.49 1.64
CA ALA A 122 6.32 1.94 0.67
C ALA A 122 5.69 1.77 -0.73
N ASP A 123 4.43 2.18 -0.88
CA ASP A 123 3.68 2.15 -2.14
C ASP A 123 3.79 3.51 -2.86
N PRO A 124 4.45 3.58 -4.03
CA PRO A 124 4.56 4.82 -4.80
C PRO A 124 3.19 5.38 -5.24
N TYR A 125 2.20 4.52 -5.50
CA TYR A 125 0.88 4.92 -6.00
C TYR A 125 0.02 5.52 -4.89
N GLU A 126 0.15 5.00 -3.66
CA GLU A 126 -0.48 5.61 -2.50
C GLU A 126 0.09 7.01 -2.26
N ALA A 127 1.42 7.16 -2.32
CA ALA A 127 2.08 8.45 -2.13
C ALA A 127 1.68 9.49 -3.20
N GLU A 128 1.49 9.07 -4.46
CA GLU A 128 1.04 9.95 -5.54
C GLU A 128 -0.30 10.63 -5.23
N GLY A 129 -1.25 9.89 -4.65
CA GLY A 129 -2.55 10.44 -4.24
C GLY A 129 -2.47 11.50 -3.13
N PHE A 130 -1.34 11.62 -2.43
CA PHE A 130 -1.11 12.68 -1.44
C PHE A 130 -0.48 13.93 -2.04
N LEU A 131 0.31 13.82 -3.11
CA LEU A 131 0.99 14.96 -3.74
C LEU A 131 0.01 16.04 -4.24
N GLU A 132 -1.23 15.66 -4.56
CA GLU A 132 -2.25 16.60 -5.04
C GLU A 132 -2.87 17.45 -3.93
N ARG A 133 -2.54 17.21 -2.65
CA ARG A 133 -3.15 17.91 -1.51
C ARG A 133 -2.37 19.20 -1.19
N PRO A 134 -3.05 20.37 -1.10
CA PRO A 134 -2.39 21.66 -0.95
C PRO A 134 -1.62 21.81 0.38
N ASP A 135 -2.11 21.20 1.45
CA ASP A 135 -1.54 21.31 2.80
C ASP A 135 -0.69 20.08 3.16
N SER A 136 -0.10 19.43 2.15
CA SER A 136 0.72 18.23 2.33
C SER A 136 2.19 18.46 2.00
N LEU A 137 3.05 17.72 2.70
CA LEU A 137 4.46 17.55 2.39
C LEU A 137 4.70 16.06 2.20
N VAL A 138 5.00 15.65 0.97
CA VAL A 138 5.26 14.26 0.61
C VAL A 138 6.72 14.15 0.20
N GLU A 139 7.51 13.44 1.00
CA GLU A 139 8.95 13.33 0.80
C GLU A 139 9.36 11.88 0.59
N ARG A 140 10.18 11.65 -0.44
CA ARG A 140 10.75 10.34 -0.77
C ARG A 140 12.06 10.17 -0.02
N VAL A 141 12.06 9.30 1.00
CA VAL A 141 13.17 9.15 1.93
C VAL A 141 13.84 7.79 1.77
N PRO A 142 15.18 7.70 1.67
CA PRO A 142 15.87 6.41 1.58
C PRO A 142 15.50 5.48 2.75
N MET A 143 15.22 4.21 2.44
CA MET A 143 14.94 3.21 3.49
C MET A 143 16.19 2.91 4.30
N PRO A 144 16.07 2.82 5.65
CA PRO A 144 17.14 2.29 6.48
C PRO A 144 17.44 0.83 6.08
N PRO A 145 18.72 0.39 6.12
CA PRO A 145 19.09 -0.97 5.73
C PRO A 145 18.30 -2.07 6.47
N ALA A 146 18.00 -1.85 7.76
CA ALA A 146 17.18 -2.75 8.56
C ALA A 146 15.75 -2.87 8.03
N THR A 147 15.15 -1.76 7.58
CA THR A 147 13.81 -1.73 6.99
C THR A 147 13.78 -2.42 5.64
N VAL A 148 14.81 -2.23 4.79
CA VAL A 148 14.95 -2.97 3.52
C VAL A 148 15.00 -4.47 3.78
N ALA A 149 15.85 -4.91 4.72
CA ALA A 149 15.99 -6.32 5.06
C ALA A 149 14.69 -6.92 5.62
N TRP A 150 13.95 -6.15 6.43
CA TRP A 150 12.63 -6.54 6.93
C TRP A 150 11.60 -6.70 5.82
N MET A 151 11.50 -5.72 4.91
CA MET A 151 10.60 -5.78 3.76
C MET A 151 10.93 -6.95 2.84
N ALA A 152 12.22 -7.16 2.53
CA ALA A 152 12.66 -8.28 1.70
C ALA A 152 12.29 -9.64 2.31
N ARG A 153 12.42 -9.80 3.65
CA ARG A 153 11.99 -11.01 4.35
C ARG A 153 10.48 -11.25 4.25
N PHE A 154 9.69 -10.19 4.35
CA PHE A 154 8.24 -10.28 4.17
C PHE A 154 7.88 -10.72 2.75
N LEU A 155 8.46 -10.07 1.73
CA LEU A 155 8.22 -10.38 0.33
C LEU A 155 8.63 -11.81 -0.04
N THR A 156 9.79 -12.27 0.45
CA THR A 156 10.29 -13.63 0.19
C THR A 156 9.38 -14.72 0.77
N ALA A 157 8.59 -14.41 1.81
CA ALA A 157 7.66 -15.35 2.40
C ALA A 157 6.35 -15.48 1.60
N ILE A 158 6.05 -14.56 0.69
CA ILE A 158 4.81 -14.56 -0.12
C ILE A 158 4.98 -15.56 -1.27
N PRO A 159 4.13 -16.60 -1.38
CA PRO A 159 4.12 -17.48 -2.54
C PRO A 159 3.90 -16.68 -3.82
N GLU A 160 4.66 -16.99 -4.86
CA GLU A 160 4.38 -16.48 -6.20
C GLU A 160 2.91 -16.75 -6.56
N ALA A 161 2.23 -15.73 -7.09
CA ALA A 161 0.87 -15.89 -7.54
C ALA A 161 0.84 -17.01 -8.61
N PRO A 162 -0.08 -17.99 -8.51
CA PRO A 162 -0.18 -19.03 -9.52
C PRO A 162 -0.41 -18.38 -10.87
N ALA A 163 0.42 -18.73 -11.86
CA ALA A 163 0.33 -18.18 -13.21
C ALA A 163 -1.14 -18.17 -13.67
N PHE A 164 -1.62 -16.99 -14.10
CA PHE A 164 -3.02 -16.78 -14.44
C PHE A 164 -3.48 -17.77 -15.52
N ARG A 165 -4.10 -18.87 -15.10
CA ARG A 165 -4.66 -19.87 -16.03
C ARG A 165 -6.03 -19.36 -16.48
N LYS A 166 -6.07 -18.74 -17.67
CA LYS A 166 -7.33 -18.42 -18.36
C LYS A 166 -8.28 -19.62 -18.26
N ARG A 167 -9.46 -19.43 -17.65
CA ARG A 167 -10.48 -20.47 -17.55
C ARG A 167 -10.98 -20.75 -18.97
N ARG A 168 -10.54 -21.86 -19.57
CA ARG A 168 -11.10 -22.33 -20.85
C ARG A 168 -12.59 -22.60 -20.60
N ARG A 169 -13.47 -21.86 -21.27
CA ARG A 169 -14.92 -22.10 -21.23
C ARG A 169 -15.14 -23.54 -21.69
N THR A 170 -15.51 -24.44 -20.78
CA THR A 170 -16.00 -25.76 -21.15
C THR A 170 -17.21 -25.51 -22.04
N LYS A 171 -17.18 -25.97 -23.29
CA LYS A 171 -18.37 -25.95 -24.15
C LYS A 171 -19.48 -26.65 -23.36
N ALA A 172 -20.64 -26.00 -23.23
CA ALA A 172 -21.82 -26.65 -22.69
C ALA A 172 -22.02 -27.96 -23.48
N VAL A 173 -22.19 -29.06 -22.77
CA VAL A 173 -22.67 -30.30 -23.37
C VAL A 173 -24.03 -29.96 -23.98
N GLU A 174 -24.16 -30.12 -25.29
CA GLU A 174 -25.43 -29.96 -26.01
C GLU A 174 -26.43 -30.94 -25.39
N GLU A 175 -27.35 -30.43 -24.57
CA GLU A 175 -28.52 -31.19 -24.16
C GLU A 175 -29.26 -31.60 -25.43
N ARG A 176 -29.40 -32.90 -25.65
CA ARG A 176 -30.20 -33.43 -26.76
C ARG A 176 -31.62 -32.87 -26.64
N GLN A 177 -31.99 -32.01 -27.57
CA GLN A 177 -33.36 -31.54 -27.73
C GLN A 177 -34.27 -32.74 -28.02
N ILE A 178 -35.08 -33.14 -27.05
CA ILE A 178 -36.19 -34.05 -27.28
C ILE A 178 -37.36 -33.18 -27.77
N PHE A 179 -37.63 -33.31 -29.07
CA PHE A 179 -38.69 -32.69 -29.84
C PHE A 179 -40.06 -32.91 -29.17
N GLY A 180 -40.82 -31.85 -28.86
CA GLY A 180 -42.17 -32.05 -28.31
C GLY A 180 -42.89 -30.89 -27.61
N LYS A 181 -42.56 -29.62 -27.87
CA LYS A 181 -43.45 -28.51 -27.47
C LYS A 181 -43.54 -27.50 -28.60
N ALA A 182 -44.74 -27.36 -29.16
CA ALA A 182 -45.02 -26.41 -30.22
C ALA A 182 -44.71 -24.97 -29.77
N PRO A 183 -44.21 -24.11 -30.68
CA PRO A 183 -43.93 -22.71 -30.36
C PRO A 183 -45.22 -21.98 -29.95
N ILE A 184 -45.09 -21.06 -28.99
CA ILE A 184 -46.19 -20.31 -28.37
C ILE A 184 -46.77 -19.24 -29.34
N PHE A 185 -46.10 -18.98 -30.46
CA PHE A 185 -46.50 -17.99 -31.44
C PHE A 185 -46.70 -18.63 -32.80
N ASN A 186 -47.93 -18.58 -33.32
CA ASN A 186 -48.28 -19.02 -34.66
C ASN A 186 -48.45 -17.78 -35.55
N PRO A 187 -47.56 -17.51 -36.52
CA PRO A 187 -47.60 -16.27 -37.29
C PRO A 187 -48.58 -16.31 -38.48
N ASP A 188 -49.14 -17.46 -38.83
CA ASP A 188 -50.07 -17.59 -39.95
C ASP A 188 -51.49 -17.89 -39.47
N GLY A 189 -52.31 -16.84 -39.43
CA GLY A 189 -53.75 -16.96 -39.33
C GLY A 189 -54.34 -17.51 -40.63
N ARG A 190 -55.10 -18.60 -40.53
CA ARG A 190 -56.29 -18.88 -41.36
C ARG A 190 -57.19 -19.87 -40.63
N SER A 191 -58.41 -19.43 -40.37
CA SER A 191 -59.55 -20.28 -40.07
C SER A 191 -60.19 -20.72 -41.40
N GLU A 192 -60.07 -22.00 -41.73
CA GLU A 192 -60.92 -22.72 -42.70
C GLU A 192 -61.38 -23.99 -41.94
N GLU A 193 -62.60 -23.97 -41.40
CA GLU A 193 -63.84 -24.50 -41.99
C GLU A 193 -64.01 -26.03 -41.80
N ASP A 194 -64.96 -26.34 -40.91
CA ASP A 194 -66.00 -27.37 -40.93
C ASP A 194 -65.81 -28.67 -41.72
N GLY A 195 -66.11 -29.79 -41.06
CA GLY A 195 -66.37 -31.06 -41.72
C GLY A 195 -66.84 -32.19 -40.79
N SER A 196 -68.18 -32.29 -40.66
CA SER A 196 -69.03 -33.42 -40.21
C SER A 196 -69.52 -33.46 -38.76
#